data_AF-W4HAZ8-F1
#
_entry.id   AF-W4HAZ8-F1
#
_cell.length_a   1.000
_cell.length_b   1.000
_cell.length_c   1.000
_cell.angle_alpha   90.00
_cell.angle_beta   90.00
_cell.angle_gamma   90.00
#
_symmetry.space_group_name_H-M   'P 1'
#
loop_
_entity.id
_entity.type
_entity.pdbx_description
1 polymer ?
#
loop_
_entity_poly.entity_id
_entity_poly.type
_entity_poly.pdbx_seq_one_letter_code
_entity_poly.pdbx_strand_id
1 'polypeptide(L)'
;MSEQPLHDIRRVAMPTSPTSSILSPKSALARLQVQWSADEKPCSPRPPPHTAASSPQLTALTSLKSDEKDAVIVYLLQKVKDQKTMQDAAIQFGEEIAAKLVLEQHERNDAYEATIHALNEALHSATHHHPEVARLEAVVLELKVQLDKEQQNVQSAIKKCRRSRERERQLKMAIDPLWE
;
A
#
# COMPACT_ATOMS: atom_id res chain seq x y z
N MET A 1 -14.03 15.59 57.56
CA MET A 1 -15.10 16.59 57.70
C MET A 1 -16.22 16.10 56.78
N SER A 2 -17.18 15.36 57.34
CA SER A 2 -18.48 15.90 57.81
C SER A 2 -19.35 16.26 56.58
N GLU A 3 -20.53 15.71 56.31
CA GLU A 3 -21.53 15.02 57.12
C GLU A 3 -22.43 14.12 56.23
N GLN A 4 -23.00 13.06 56.81
CA GLN A 4 -24.32 12.53 56.42
C GLN A 4 -25.38 13.20 57.30
N PRO A 5 -26.65 13.34 56.85
CA PRO A 5 -27.69 12.41 57.34
C PRO A 5 -28.73 12.03 56.25
N LEU A 6 -29.19 10.78 56.18
CA LEU A 6 -30.31 10.16 56.94
C LEU A 6 -31.70 10.70 56.54
N HIS A 7 -32.39 9.95 55.67
CA HIS A 7 -33.86 9.92 55.65
C HIS A 7 -34.35 8.48 55.58
N ASP A 8 -35.32 8.23 56.43
CA ASP A 8 -35.83 6.94 56.89
C ASP A 8 -37.23 6.68 56.31
N ILE A 9 -37.53 5.39 56.12
CA ILE A 9 -38.84 4.72 56.06
C ILE A 9 -39.92 5.27 55.10
N ARG A 10 -40.21 4.46 54.05
CA ARG A 10 -41.59 3.96 53.83
C ARG A 10 -41.59 2.63 53.09
N ARG A 11 -41.76 1.54 53.83
CA ARG A 11 -42.25 0.26 53.29
C ARG A 11 -43.65 0.49 52.74
N VAL A 12 -43.82 0.39 51.43
CA VAL A 12 -45.11 0.10 50.81
C VAL A 12 -45.01 -1.32 50.26
N ALA A 13 -45.68 -2.23 50.94
CA ALA A 13 -45.97 -3.54 50.41
C ALA A 13 -47.14 -3.44 49.42
N MET A 14 -47.15 -4.41 48.48
CA MET A 14 -48.19 -4.79 47.51
C MET A 14 -48.07 -4.19 46.10
N PRO A 15 -48.51 -4.90 45.04
CA PRO A 15 -48.85 -6.31 44.92
C PRO A 15 -47.88 -7.05 43.98
N THR A 16 -47.59 -8.32 44.27
CA THR A 16 -47.02 -9.24 43.29
C THR A 16 -48.04 -9.47 42.19
N SER A 17 -47.96 -8.68 41.13
CA SER A 17 -48.61 -9.01 39.86
C SER A 17 -48.18 -10.43 39.47
N PRO A 18 -49.12 -11.25 38.96
CA PRO A 18 -48.83 -12.64 38.62
C PRO A 18 -47.63 -12.65 37.69
N THR A 19 -46.61 -13.40 38.06
CA THR A 19 -45.54 -13.85 37.18
C THR A 19 -46.20 -14.50 35.97
N SER A 20 -46.51 -13.69 34.96
CA SER A 20 -46.62 -14.15 33.59
C SER A 20 -45.28 -14.80 33.31
N SER A 21 -45.30 -16.13 33.31
CA SER A 21 -44.18 -16.98 32.97
C SER A 21 -43.42 -16.31 31.84
N ILE A 22 -42.23 -15.78 32.16
CA ILE A 22 -41.38 -15.09 31.19
C ILE A 22 -41.01 -16.17 30.18
N LEU A 23 -41.78 -16.23 29.09
CA LEU A 23 -41.59 -17.16 28.00
C LEU A 23 -40.31 -16.72 27.30
N SER A 24 -39.21 -17.31 27.76
CA SER A 24 -37.88 -17.34 27.17
C SER A 24 -37.88 -17.51 25.64
N PRO A 25 -37.85 -16.51 24.74
CA PRO A 25 -37.79 -16.82 23.29
C PRO A 25 -36.53 -17.60 22.95
N LYS A 26 -35.44 -17.38 23.69
CA LYS A 26 -34.20 -18.19 23.62
C LYS A 26 -34.43 -19.64 24.05
N SER A 27 -35.27 -19.89 25.06
CA SER A 27 -35.60 -21.25 25.50
C SER A 27 -36.52 -21.97 24.51
N ALA A 28 -37.49 -21.27 23.92
CA ALA A 28 -38.37 -21.83 22.90
C ALA A 28 -37.58 -22.16 21.63
N LEU A 29 -36.65 -21.29 21.24
CA LEU A 29 -35.72 -21.53 20.14
C LEU A 29 -34.78 -22.70 20.43
N ALA A 30 -34.25 -22.82 21.66
CA ALA A 30 -33.40 -23.94 22.05
C ALA A 30 -34.16 -25.28 22.02
N ARG A 31 -35.44 -25.31 22.43
CA ARG A 31 -36.30 -26.50 22.32
C ARG A 31 -36.54 -26.90 20.87
N LEU A 32 -36.82 -25.93 19.98
CA LEU A 32 -36.91 -26.18 18.54
C LEU A 32 -35.60 -26.76 18.00
N GLN A 33 -34.46 -26.19 18.39
CA GLN A 33 -33.15 -26.63 17.90
C GLN A 33 -32.80 -28.06 18.36
N VAL A 34 -33.10 -28.42 19.61
CA VAL A 34 -32.92 -29.81 20.10
C VAL A 34 -33.83 -30.79 19.35
N GLN A 35 -35.07 -30.40 19.06
CA GLN A 35 -36.03 -31.22 18.33
C GLN A 35 -35.69 -31.34 16.83
N TRP A 36 -34.96 -30.37 16.28
CA TRP A 36 -34.44 -30.40 14.92
C TRP A 36 -33.11 -31.16 14.79
N SER A 37 -32.26 -31.16 15.82
CA SER A 37 -30.95 -31.85 15.82
C SER A 37 -31.02 -33.34 16.20
N ALA A 38 -32.19 -33.85 16.60
CA ALA A 38 -32.35 -35.26 16.98
C ALA A 38 -32.31 -36.26 15.80
N ASP A 39 -32.17 -35.79 14.55
CA ASP A 39 -32.25 -36.60 13.33
C ASP A 39 -30.95 -36.59 12.47
N GLU A 40 -29.79 -36.39 13.10
CA GLU A 40 -28.49 -36.74 12.48
C GLU A 40 -28.03 -38.11 13.01
N LYS A 41 -28.75 -39.17 12.65
CA LYS A 41 -28.25 -40.54 12.79
C LYS A 41 -28.11 -41.13 11.38
N PRO A 42 -26.89 -41.42 10.88
CA PRO A 42 -26.72 -41.93 9.53
C PRO A 42 -27.16 -43.39 9.51
N CYS A 43 -28.42 -43.64 9.16
CA CYS A 43 -28.84 -44.97 8.75
C CYS A 43 -30.02 -44.86 7.79
N SER A 44 -29.79 -45.20 6.53
CA SER A 44 -30.85 -45.64 5.65
C SER A 44 -30.27 -46.66 4.65
N PRO A 45 -31.07 -47.64 4.17
CA PRO A 45 -32.27 -47.27 3.42
C PRO A 45 -33.59 -47.98 3.80
N ARG A 46 -34.62 -47.13 3.96
CA ARG A 46 -36.02 -47.22 3.44
C ARG A 46 -37.09 -48.03 4.21
N PRO A 47 -38.29 -47.41 4.39
CA PRO A 47 -39.59 -48.07 4.20
C PRO A 47 -40.55 -47.31 3.22
N PRO A 48 -41.72 -47.89 2.84
CA PRO A 48 -42.52 -47.55 1.64
C PRO A 48 -43.70 -46.55 1.93
N PRO A 49 -44.57 -46.21 0.95
CA PRO A 49 -45.22 -44.90 0.83
C PRO A 49 -46.55 -44.74 1.60
N HIS A 50 -47.02 -43.48 1.62
CA HIS A 50 -48.31 -42.97 2.08
C HIS A 50 -48.39 -42.52 3.55
N THR A 51 -48.18 -41.22 3.77
CA THR A 51 -49.10 -40.28 4.44
C THR A 51 -48.35 -38.94 4.55
N ALA A 52 -49.08 -37.83 4.51
CA ALA A 52 -48.53 -36.49 4.68
C ALA A 52 -47.95 -36.33 6.10
N ALA A 53 -46.78 -36.92 6.36
CA ALA A 53 -46.02 -36.69 7.56
C ALA A 53 -45.48 -35.27 7.45
N SER A 54 -46.13 -34.33 8.14
CA SER A 54 -45.58 -33.01 8.40
C SER A 54 -44.13 -33.18 8.82
N SER A 55 -43.20 -32.48 8.14
CA SER A 55 -41.78 -32.56 8.44
C SER A 55 -41.56 -32.45 9.96
N PRO A 56 -40.56 -33.15 10.54
CA PRO A 56 -40.29 -33.08 11.98
C PRO A 56 -40.13 -31.62 12.47
N GLN A 57 -39.70 -30.73 11.56
CA GLN A 57 -39.66 -29.28 11.74
C GLN A 57 -41.05 -28.64 11.91
N LEU A 58 -42.02 -29.00 11.07
CA LEU A 58 -43.42 -28.57 11.20
C LEU A 58 -44.04 -29.10 12.49
N THR A 59 -43.73 -30.34 12.89
CA THR A 59 -44.21 -30.95 14.14
C THR A 59 -43.62 -30.25 15.38
N ALA A 60 -42.35 -29.85 15.33
CA ALA A 60 -41.72 -29.06 16.38
C ALA A 60 -42.33 -27.65 16.48
N LEU A 61 -42.61 -27.02 15.34
CA LEU A 61 -43.28 -25.71 15.26
C LEU A 61 -44.75 -25.76 15.66
N THR A 62 -45.46 -26.86 15.47
CA THR A 62 -46.85 -27.02 15.95
C THR A 62 -46.92 -27.28 17.45
N SER A 63 -45.85 -27.81 18.07
CA SER A 63 -45.77 -28.05 19.52
C SER A 63 -45.67 -26.78 20.37
N LEU A 64 -45.21 -25.67 19.78
CA LEU A 64 -45.15 -24.37 20.44
C LEU A 64 -46.54 -23.72 20.52
N LYS A 65 -46.77 -22.95 21.59
CA LYS A 65 -47.97 -22.10 21.71
C LYS A 65 -47.87 -20.91 20.75
N SER A 66 -49.01 -20.31 20.36
CA SER A 66 -49.04 -19.15 19.46
C SER A 66 -48.11 -18.02 19.95
N ASP A 67 -48.22 -17.65 21.23
CA ASP A 67 -47.41 -16.59 21.83
C ASP A 67 -45.90 -16.90 21.81
N GLU A 68 -45.52 -18.18 21.91
CA GLU A 68 -44.12 -18.60 21.83
C GLU A 68 -43.58 -18.49 20.40
N LYS A 69 -44.42 -18.76 19.40
CA LYS A 69 -44.05 -18.61 17.98
C LYS A 69 -43.86 -17.14 17.64
N ASP A 70 -44.77 -16.27 18.08
CA ASP A 70 -44.66 -14.82 17.86
C ASP A 70 -43.41 -14.26 18.57
N ALA A 71 -43.12 -14.71 19.80
CA ALA A 71 -41.90 -14.32 20.51
C ALA A 71 -40.61 -14.79 19.79
N VAL A 72 -40.62 -15.98 19.20
CA VAL A 72 -39.50 -16.50 18.39
C VAL A 72 -39.33 -15.71 17.09
N ILE A 73 -40.43 -15.36 16.41
CA ILE A 73 -40.40 -14.54 15.19
C ILE A 73 -39.79 -13.17 15.49
N VAL A 74 -40.25 -12.49 16.54
CA VAL A 74 -39.71 -11.18 16.94
C VAL A 74 -38.22 -11.29 17.29
N TYR A 75 -37.82 -12.34 18.03
CA TYR A 75 -36.42 -12.59 18.35
C TYR A 75 -35.54 -12.82 17.11
N LEU A 76 -36.02 -13.60 16.13
CA LEU A 76 -35.29 -13.86 14.90
C LEU A 76 -35.20 -12.60 14.03
N LEU A 77 -36.28 -11.80 13.93
CA LEU A 77 -36.26 -10.52 13.23
C LEU A 77 -35.25 -9.56 13.87
N GLN A 78 -35.19 -9.50 15.20
CA GLN A 78 -34.18 -8.70 15.91
C GLN A 78 -32.77 -9.20 15.60
N LYS A 79 -32.54 -10.52 15.62
CA LYS A 79 -31.22 -11.10 15.31
C LYS A 79 -30.79 -10.79 13.87
N VAL A 80 -31.70 -10.86 12.90
CA VAL A 80 -31.43 -10.51 11.50
C VAL A 80 -31.09 -9.02 11.38
N LYS A 81 -31.80 -8.15 12.10
CA LYS A 81 -31.49 -6.73 12.16
C LYS A 81 -30.09 -6.49 12.72
N ASP A 82 -29.74 -7.11 13.84
CA ASP A 82 -28.42 -6.99 14.46
C ASP A 82 -27.32 -7.48 13.52
N GLN A 83 -27.52 -8.63 12.87
CA GLN A 83 -26.59 -9.16 11.87
C GLN A 83 -26.40 -8.21 10.68
N LYS A 84 -27.49 -7.59 10.20
CA LYS A 84 -27.41 -6.59 9.14
C LYS A 84 -26.59 -5.37 9.57
N THR A 85 -26.83 -4.85 10.77
CA THR A 85 -26.03 -3.72 11.28
C THR A 85 -24.55 -4.06 11.42
N MET A 86 -24.22 -5.29 11.80
CA MET A 86 -22.84 -5.76 11.89
C MET A 86 -22.20 -5.91 10.51
N GLN A 87 -22.95 -6.39 9.51
CA GLN A 87 -22.48 -6.45 8.12
C GLN A 87 -22.23 -5.06 7.55
N ASP A 88 -23.15 -4.12 7.77
CA ASP A 88 -23.00 -2.74 7.30
C ASP A 88 -21.77 -2.08 7.92
N ALA A 89 -21.53 -2.29 9.23
CA ALA A 89 -20.32 -1.80 9.91
C ALA A 89 -19.03 -2.44 9.37
N ALA A 90 -19.06 -3.74 9.05
CA ALA A 90 -17.91 -4.44 8.47
C ALA A 90 -17.60 -3.94 7.05
N ILE A 91 -18.62 -3.63 6.25
CA ILE A 91 -18.47 -3.03 4.92
C ILE A 91 -17.81 -1.66 5.04
N GLN A 92 -18.33 -0.77 5.90
CA GLN A 92 -17.76 0.56 6.12
C GLN A 92 -16.29 0.49 6.57
N PHE A 93 -15.98 -0.40 7.51
CA PHE A 93 -14.61 -0.62 7.96
C PHE A 93 -13.70 -1.12 6.83
N GLY A 94 -14.21 -2.02 5.98
CA GLY A 94 -13.49 -2.49 4.80
C GLY A 94 -13.22 -1.37 3.78
N GLU A 95 -14.21 -0.50 3.54
CA GLU A 95 -14.08 0.68 2.68
C GLU A 95 -13.04 1.67 3.21
N GLU A 96 -13.02 1.93 4.51
CA GLU A 96 -12.01 2.79 5.15
C GLU A 96 -10.60 2.23 5.01
N ILE A 97 -10.41 0.92 5.20
CA ILE A 97 -9.11 0.26 5.02
C ILE A 97 -8.69 0.33 3.55
N ALA A 98 -9.60 0.03 2.62
CA ALA A 98 -9.32 0.10 1.19
C ALA A 98 -8.90 1.52 0.77
N ALA A 99 -9.60 2.54 1.25
CA ALA A 99 -9.25 3.94 1.00
C ALA A 99 -7.85 4.29 1.53
N LYS A 100 -7.52 3.88 2.77
CA LYS A 100 -6.18 4.09 3.36
C LYS A 100 -5.10 3.39 2.55
N LEU A 101 -5.31 2.14 2.15
CA LEU A 101 -4.35 1.38 1.36
C LEU A 101 -4.08 2.02 -0.01
N VAL A 102 -5.13 2.53 -0.67
CA VAL A 102 -4.99 3.23 -1.95
C VAL A 102 -4.19 4.53 -1.78
N LEU A 103 -4.46 5.31 -0.74
CA LEU A 103 -3.70 6.53 -0.44
C LEU A 103 -2.23 6.22 -0.18
N GLU A 104 -1.93 5.26 0.71
CA GLU A 104 -0.54 4.85 0.98
C GLU A 104 0.16 4.30 -0.26
N GLN A 105 -0.57 3.60 -1.15
CA GLN A 105 -0.01 3.13 -2.41
C GLN A 105 0.35 4.30 -3.32
N HIS A 106 -0.53 5.30 -3.43
CA HIS A 106 -0.27 6.49 -4.22
C HIS A 106 0.94 7.26 -3.68
N GLU A 107 1.01 7.51 -2.38
CA GLU A 107 2.15 8.20 -1.74
C GLU A 107 3.48 7.48 -1.99
N ARG A 108 3.50 6.14 -1.89
CA ARG A 108 4.71 5.36 -2.20
C ARG A 108 5.07 5.44 -3.67
N ASN A 109 4.10 5.39 -4.57
CA ASN A 109 4.34 5.52 -6.01
C ASN A 109 4.92 6.89 -6.35
N ASP A 110 4.38 7.97 -5.79
CA ASP A 110 4.87 9.33 -6.00
C ASP A 110 6.33 9.45 -5.53
N ALA A 111 6.68 8.84 -4.38
CA ALA A 111 8.06 8.80 -3.89
C ALA A 111 9.00 8.02 -4.83
N TYR A 112 8.54 6.91 -5.40
CA TYR A 112 9.31 6.16 -6.40
C TYR A 112 9.47 6.94 -7.69
N GLU A 113 8.43 7.57 -8.21
CA GLU A 113 8.50 8.41 -9.40
C GLU A 113 9.49 9.57 -9.20
N ALA A 114 9.43 10.26 -8.06
CA ALA A 114 10.39 11.30 -7.71
C ALA A 114 11.84 10.78 -7.68
N THR A 115 12.05 9.58 -7.12
CA THR A 115 13.37 8.94 -7.07
C THR A 115 13.86 8.58 -8.48
N ILE A 116 13.00 8.02 -9.32
CA ILE A 116 13.30 7.68 -10.71
C ILE A 116 13.67 8.95 -11.49
N HIS A 117 12.92 10.04 -11.32
CA HIS A 117 13.23 11.32 -11.93
C HIS A 117 14.59 11.85 -11.49
N ALA A 118 14.88 11.88 -10.19
CA ALA A 118 16.16 12.34 -9.67
C ALA A 118 17.35 11.50 -10.18
N LEU A 119 17.20 10.17 -10.24
CA LEU A 119 18.23 9.29 -10.78
C LEU A 119 18.44 9.48 -12.28
N ASN A 120 17.35 9.67 -13.04
CA ASN A 120 17.44 9.97 -14.47
C ASN A 120 18.15 11.30 -14.71
N GLU A 121 17.85 12.35 -13.95
CA GLU A 121 18.54 13.63 -14.02
C GLU A 121 20.04 13.48 -13.69
N ALA A 122 20.37 12.76 -12.63
CA ALA A 122 21.76 12.49 -12.25
C ALA A 122 22.50 11.72 -13.35
N LEU A 123 21.88 10.71 -13.95
CA LEU A 123 22.44 9.96 -15.08
C LEU A 123 22.64 10.86 -16.30
N HIS A 124 21.66 11.72 -16.61
CA HIS A 124 21.74 12.65 -17.73
C HIS A 124 22.88 13.66 -17.54
N SER A 125 23.03 14.21 -16.32
CA SER A 125 24.14 15.08 -15.95
C SER A 125 25.49 14.36 -16.06
N ALA A 126 25.60 13.13 -15.54
CA ALA A 126 26.84 12.36 -15.61
C ALA A 126 27.21 12.00 -17.06
N THR A 127 26.24 11.72 -17.92
CA THR A 127 26.47 11.29 -19.30
C THR A 127 26.82 12.47 -20.20
N HIS A 128 26.10 13.58 -20.09
CA HIS A 128 26.22 14.71 -21.02
C HIS A 128 27.06 15.86 -20.50
N HIS A 129 27.13 16.04 -19.18
CA HIS A 129 27.85 17.15 -18.54
C HIS A 129 28.95 16.64 -17.63
N HIS A 130 29.68 15.61 -18.08
CA HIS A 130 30.71 15.00 -17.26
C HIS A 130 31.84 16.01 -16.97
N PRO A 131 32.06 16.40 -15.70
CA PRO A 131 32.98 17.48 -15.36
C PRO A 131 34.43 17.17 -15.75
N GLU A 132 34.82 15.89 -15.74
CA GLU A 132 36.16 15.50 -16.17
C GLU A 132 36.35 15.63 -17.68
N VAL A 133 35.31 15.43 -18.49
CA VAL A 133 35.40 15.61 -19.95
C VAL A 133 35.63 17.08 -20.26
N ALA A 134 34.83 17.97 -19.66
CA ALA A 134 35.02 19.41 -19.79
C ALA A 134 36.43 19.87 -19.34
N ARG A 135 36.93 19.32 -18.22
CA ARG A 135 38.29 19.60 -17.74
C ARG A 135 39.35 19.13 -18.73
N LEU A 136 39.21 17.93 -19.27
CA LEU A 136 40.15 17.36 -20.23
C LEU A 136 40.11 18.11 -21.56
N GLU A 137 38.95 18.53 -22.03
CA GLU A 137 38.79 19.35 -23.23
C GLU A 137 39.54 20.68 -23.09
N ALA A 138 39.44 21.35 -21.94
CA ALA A 138 40.19 22.57 -21.66
C ALA A 138 41.71 22.35 -21.71
N VAL A 139 42.20 21.28 -21.09
CA VAL A 139 43.62 20.90 -21.11
C VAL A 139 44.09 20.59 -22.53
N VAL A 140 43.28 19.86 -23.31
CA VAL A 140 43.60 19.55 -24.71
C VAL A 140 43.70 20.82 -25.56
N LEU A 141 42.80 21.78 -25.35
CA LEU A 141 42.85 23.07 -26.03
C LEU A 141 44.12 23.85 -25.66
N GLU A 142 44.47 23.89 -24.36
CA GLU A 142 45.70 24.55 -23.90
C GLU A 142 46.96 23.90 -24.52
N LEU A 143 47.04 22.57 -24.50
CA LEU A 143 48.16 21.83 -25.07
C LEU A 143 48.27 22.03 -26.58
N LYS A 144 47.14 22.15 -27.30
CA LYS A 144 47.15 22.49 -28.74
C LYS A 144 47.76 23.88 -28.98
N VAL A 145 47.37 24.87 -28.18
CA VAL A 145 47.95 26.22 -28.27
C VAL A 145 49.45 26.22 -27.97
N GLN A 146 49.88 25.47 -26.94
CA GLN A 146 51.30 25.33 -26.62
C GLN A 146 52.06 24.63 -27.75
N LEU A 147 51.50 23.57 -28.34
CA LEU A 147 52.08 22.86 -29.46
C LEU A 147 52.26 23.77 -30.68
N ASP A 148 51.24 24.54 -31.04
CA ASP A 148 51.30 25.47 -32.16
C ASP A 148 52.38 26.54 -31.96
N LYS A 149 52.52 27.05 -30.73
CA LYS A 149 53.58 27.98 -30.35
C LYS A 149 54.97 27.37 -30.51
N GLU A 150 55.17 26.15 -30.03
CA GLU A 150 56.46 25.45 -30.16
C GLU A 150 56.78 25.11 -31.62
N GLN A 151 55.79 24.71 -32.41
CA GLN A 151 55.97 24.54 -33.86
C GLN A 151 56.42 25.84 -34.52
N GLN A 152 55.80 26.97 -34.19
CA GLN A 152 56.17 28.28 -34.71
C GLN A 152 57.59 28.68 -34.27
N ASN A 153 57.97 28.42 -33.02
CA ASN A 153 59.31 28.64 -32.50
C ASN A 153 60.35 27.84 -33.28
N VAL A 154 60.15 26.53 -33.46
CA VAL A 154 61.03 25.64 -34.21
C VAL A 154 61.16 26.08 -35.66
N GLN A 155 60.05 26.40 -36.34
CA GLN A 155 60.07 26.91 -37.71
C GLN A 155 60.87 28.22 -37.81
N SER A 156 60.71 29.13 -36.83
CA SER A 156 61.48 30.38 -36.78
C SER A 156 62.97 30.12 -36.61
N ALA A 157 63.36 29.16 -35.76
CA ALA A 157 64.74 28.77 -35.54
C ALA A 157 65.36 28.16 -36.81
N ILE A 158 64.64 27.26 -37.49
CA ILE A 158 65.06 26.69 -38.78
C ILE A 158 65.31 27.80 -39.82
N LYS A 159 64.38 28.75 -39.96
CA LYS A 159 64.54 29.89 -40.88
C LYS A 159 65.75 30.76 -40.54
N LYS A 160 66.01 31.00 -39.25
CA LYS A 160 67.22 31.73 -38.80
C LYS A 160 68.50 30.96 -39.12
N CYS A 161 68.56 29.65 -38.85
CA CYS A 161 69.71 28.81 -39.18
C CYS A 161 70.00 28.78 -40.68
N ARG A 162 68.97 28.63 -41.53
CA ARG A 162 69.12 28.69 -42.99
C ARG A 162 69.72 30.03 -43.45
N ARG A 163 69.18 31.15 -42.96
CA ARG A 163 69.73 32.50 -43.25
C ARG A 163 71.15 32.67 -42.75
N SER A 164 71.51 32.08 -41.62
CA SER A 164 72.88 32.13 -41.10
C SER A 164 73.86 31.36 -41.98
N ARG A 165 73.50 30.12 -42.39
CA ARG A 165 74.31 29.32 -43.30
C ARG A 165 74.48 29.98 -44.67
N GLU A 166 73.43 30.62 -45.18
CA GLU A 166 73.51 31.34 -46.45
C GLU A 166 74.49 32.51 -46.36
N ARG A 167 74.40 33.32 -45.30
CA ARG A 167 75.35 34.41 -45.04
C ARG A 167 76.78 33.89 -44.88
N GLU A 168 76.96 32.79 -44.15
CA GLU A 168 78.28 32.16 -44.01
C GLU A 168 78.84 31.72 -45.37
N ARG A 169 78.03 31.09 -46.24
CA ARG A 169 78.43 30.72 -47.60
C ARG A 169 78.85 31.95 -48.41
N GLN A 170 78.04 33.00 -48.39
CA GLN A 170 78.33 34.26 -49.09
C GLN A 170 79.63 34.91 -48.59
N LEU A 171 79.86 34.91 -47.28
CA LEU A 171 81.10 35.43 -46.70
C LEU A 171 82.32 34.60 -47.11
N LYS A 172 82.20 33.27 -47.16
CA LYS A 172 83.28 32.39 -47.62
C LYS A 172 83.61 32.64 -49.10
N MET A 173 82.60 32.74 -49.97
CA MET A 173 82.76 33.16 -51.38
C MET A 173 83.47 34.51 -51.53
N ALA A 174 83.15 35.48 -50.67
CA ALA A 174 83.75 36.81 -50.75
C ALA A 174 85.22 36.85 -50.32
N ILE A 175 85.63 35.95 -49.42
CA ILE A 175 87.00 35.86 -48.90
C ILE A 175 87.88 34.99 -49.82
N ASP A 176 87.32 33.91 -50.37
CA ASP A 176 88.02 32.97 -51.25
C ASP A 176 87.24 32.76 -52.57
N PRO A 177 87.67 33.40 -53.67
CA PRO A 177 87.00 33.29 -54.98
C PRO A 177 87.04 31.90 -55.63
N LEU A 178 87.81 30.95 -55.07
CA LEU A 178 87.95 29.58 -55.58
C LEU A 178 87.16 28.54 -54.78
N TRP A 179 86.28 28.98 -53.86
CA TRP A 179 85.62 28.13 -52.87
C TRP A 179 84.37 27.40 -53.40
N GLU A 180 84.44 26.67 -54.52
CA GLU A 180 83.39 25.72 -54.92
C GLU A 180 83.67 24.27 -54.47
#